data_AF-A0A847GNC9-F1
#
_entry.id   AF-A0A847GNC9-F1
#
_cell.length_a   1.000
_cell.length_b   1.000
_cell.length_c   1.000
_cell.angle_alpha   90.00
_cell.angle_beta   90.00
_cell.angle_gamma   90.00
#
_symmetry.space_group_name_H-M   'P 1'
#
loop_
_entity.id
_entity.type
_entity.pdbx_description
1 polymer ?
#
loop_
_entity_poly.entity_id
_entity_poly.type
_entity_poly.pdbx_seq_one_letter_code
_entity_poly.pdbx_strand_id
1 'polypeptide(L)' 'MTTLLEHAFAKAATLPMAEQDVLASRLLAELADEDDFDRAIAATSDKLAVLARQALAEHHAGLTEELDPDCL' A
#
# COMPACT_ATOMS: atom_id res chain seq x y z
N MET A 1 22.41 -6.87 1.59
CA MET A 1 21.31 -7.14 0.65
C MET A 1 20.84 -8.57 0.94
N THR A 2 19.55 -8.89 0.85
CA THR A 2 19.14 -10.29 1.07
C THR A 2 19.55 -11.12 -0.15
N THR A 3 19.72 -12.43 0.02
CA THR A 3 20.07 -13.33 -1.10
C THR A 3 19.06 -13.25 -2.25
N LEU A 4 17.79 -13.07 -1.92
CA LEU A 4 16.72 -12.90 -2.91
C LEU A 4 16.86 -11.58 -3.68
N LEU A 5 17.14 -10.48 -2.98
CA LEU A 5 17.31 -9.16 -3.60
C LEU A 5 18.57 -9.11 -4.48
N GLU A 6 19.66 -9.75 -4.04
CA GLU A 6 20.87 -9.94 -4.85
C GLU A 6 20.58 -10.69 -6.15
N HIS A 7 19.82 -11.78 -6.08
CA HIS A 7 19.43 -12.56 -7.25
C HIS A 7 18.56 -11.74 -8.22
N ALA A 8 17.62 -10.95 -7.70
CA ALA A 8 16.78 -10.07 -8.50
C ALA A 8 17.60 -9.03 -9.26
N PHE A 9 18.55 -8.35 -8.59
CA PHE A 9 19.44 -7.38 -9.24
C PHE A 9 20.38 -8.05 -10.25
N ALA A 10 20.92 -9.22 -9.94
CA ALA A 10 21.76 -9.97 -10.87
C ALA A 10 20.99 -10.32 -12.15
N LYS A 11 19.73 -10.72 -12.04
CA LYS A 11 18.87 -10.97 -13.21
C LYS A 11 18.55 -9.68 -13.97
N ALA A 12 18.21 -8.60 -13.27
CA ALA A 12 17.93 -7.30 -13.88
C ALA A 12 19.14 -6.77 -14.68
N ALA A 13 20.35 -6.94 -14.16
CA ALA A 13 21.59 -6.52 -14.81
C ALA A 13 21.87 -7.23 -16.15
N THR A 14 21.19 -8.35 -16.45
CA THR A 14 21.31 -9.05 -17.74
C THR A 14 20.46 -8.44 -18.85
N LEU A 15 19.53 -7.52 -18.52
CA LEU A 15 18.65 -6.88 -19.49
C LEU A 15 19.40 -5.79 -20.29
N PRO A 16 18.90 -5.38 -21.46
CA PRO A 16 19.37 -4.17 -22.14
C PRO A 16 19.24 -2.93 -21.25
N MET A 17 20.16 -1.95 -21.40
CA MET A 17 20.17 -0.75 -20.54
C MET A 17 18.82 -0.03 -20.48
N ALA A 18 18.14 0.12 -21.62
CA ALA A 18 16.82 0.76 -21.66
C ALA A 18 15.77 0.00 -20.82
N GLU A 19 15.84 -1.33 -20.81
CA GLU A 19 14.94 -2.15 -19.99
C GLU A 19 15.32 -2.13 -18.51
N GLN A 20 16.61 -2.01 -18.19
CA GLN A 20 17.07 -1.77 -16.82
C GLN A 20 16.53 -0.45 -16.26
N ASP A 21 16.59 0.63 -17.04
CA ASP A 21 16.08 1.94 -16.64
C ASP A 21 14.56 1.93 -16.43
N VAL A 22 13.82 1.25 -17.33
CA VAL A 22 12.36 1.07 -17.16
C VAL A 22 12.03 0.28 -15.90
N LEU A 23 12.76 -0.82 -15.65
CA LEU A 23 12.56 -1.63 -14.45
C LEU A 23 12.89 -0.85 -13.17
N ALA A 24 14.00 -0.11 -13.17
CA ALA A 24 14.42 0.73 -12.05
C ALA A 24 13.39 1.82 -11.76
N SER A 25 12.90 2.51 -12.80
CA SER A 25 11.88 3.56 -12.65
C SER A 25 10.58 3.02 -12.03
N ARG A 26 10.15 1.81 -12.41
CA ARG A 26 8.95 1.19 -11.85
C ARG A 26 9.14 0.78 -10.39
N LEU A 27 10.28 0.15 -10.08
CA LEU A 27 10.59 -0.28 -8.72
C LEU A 27 10.70 0.93 -7.77
N LEU A 28 11.34 2.01 -8.20
CA LEU A 28 11.45 3.23 -7.42
C LEU A 28 10.09 3.91 -7.19
N ALA A 29 9.20 3.90 -8.18
CA ALA A 29 7.85 4.43 -8.03
C ALA A 29 7.05 3.62 -7.00
N GLU A 30 7.07 2.29 -7.08
CA GLU A 30 6.38 1.41 -6.14
C GLU A 30 6.85 1.65 -4.68
N LEU A 31 8.17 1.72 -4.48
CA LEU A 31 8.74 1.98 -3.15
C LEU A 31 8.34 3.35 -2.60
N ALA A 32 8.27 4.37 -3.47
CA ALA A 32 7.85 5.71 -3.06
C ALA A 32 6.35 5.77 -2.71
N ASP A 33 5.51 5.08 -3.48
CA ASP A 33 4.07 5.02 -3.23
C ASP A 33 3.76 4.29 -1.91
N GLU A 34 4.48 3.21 -1.60
CA GLU A 34 4.37 2.49 -0.32
C GLU A 34 4.82 3.38 0.86
N ASP A 35 5.96 4.07 0.75
CA ASP A 35 6.46 5.00 1.77
C ASP A 35 5.49 6.17 2.03
N ASP A 36 4.89 6.74 0.98
CA ASP A 36 3.95 7.85 1.11
C ASP A 36 2.60 7.42 1.72
N PHE A 37 2.11 6.23 1.37
CA PHE A 37 0.93 5.66 2.01
C PHE A 37 1.15 5.43 3.51
N ASP A 38 2.25 4.80 3.88
CA ASP A 38 2.59 4.52 5.28
C ASP A 38 2.73 5.83 6.09
N ARG A 39 3.40 6.83 5.52
CA ARG A 39 3.52 8.16 6.14
C ARG A 39 2.17 8.84 6.30
N ALA A 40 1.31 8.78 5.29
CA ALA A 40 -0.03 9.39 5.33
C ALA A 40 -0.91 8.72 6.41
N ILE A 41 -0.87 7.39 6.50
CA ILE A 41 -1.60 6.63 7.54
C ILE A 41 -1.04 6.95 8.93
N ALA A 42 0.28 6.92 9.11
CA ALA A 42 0.91 7.25 10.38
C ALA A 42 0.56 8.66 10.86
N ALA A 43 0.55 9.64 9.94
CA ALA A 43 0.18 11.04 10.24
C ALA A 43 -1.31 11.24 10.54
N THR A 44 -2.18 10.28 10.18
CA THR A 44 -3.63 10.39 10.33
C THR A 44 -4.23 9.43 11.36
N SER A 45 -3.39 8.71 12.11
CA SER A 45 -3.80 7.73 13.13
C SER A 45 -4.88 8.24 14.10
N ASP A 46 -4.76 9.47 14.61
CA ASP A 46 -5.77 10.05 15.51
C ASP A 46 -7.14 10.24 14.84
N LYS A 47 -7.15 10.65 13.56
CA LYS A 47 -8.38 10.82 12.79
C LYS A 47 -9.01 9.46 12.48
N LEU A 48 -8.20 8.47 12.11
CA LEU A 48 -8.67 7.09 11.90
C LEU A 48 -9.25 6.50 13.19
N ALA A 49 -8.65 6.78 14.35
CA ALA A 49 -9.17 6.33 15.63
C ALA A 49 -10.53 6.98 15.97
N VAL A 50 -10.75 8.24 15.59
CA VAL A 50 -12.06 8.90 15.71
C VAL A 50 -13.09 8.21 14.81
N LEU A 51 -12.77 8.02 13.53
CA LEU A 51 -13.67 7.38 12.56
C LEU A 51 -14.03 5.95 13.00
N ALA A 52 -13.05 5.17 13.49
CA ALA A 52 -13.29 3.83 14.00
C ALA A 52 -14.25 3.82 15.20
N ARG A 53 -14.09 4.77 16.13
CA ARG A 53 -15.02 4.90 17.26
C ARG A 53 -16.43 5.28 16.81
N GLN A 54 -16.56 6.15 15.81
CA GLN A 54 -17.85 6.54 15.24
C GLN A 54 -18.54 5.35 14.57
N ALA A 55 -17.83 4.62 13.70
CA ALA A 55 -18.36 3.43 13.04
C ALA A 55 -18.82 2.36 14.05
N LEU A 56 -18.06 2.13 15.12
CA LEU A 56 -18.47 1.21 16.19
C LEU A 56 -19.71 1.71 16.94
N ALA A 57 -19.81 3.02 17.21
CA ALA A 57 -20.99 3.59 17.86
C ALA A 57 -22.25 3.47 16.98
N GLU A 58 -22.13 3.72 15.68
CA GLU A 58 -23.20 3.54 14.70
C GLU A 58 -23.64 2.07 14.62
N HIS A 59 -22.68 1.14 14.57
CA HIS A 59 -22.96 -0.30 14.57
C HIS A 59 -23.70 -0.73 15.83
N HIS A 60 -23.22 -0.33 17.01
CA HIS A 60 -23.87 -0.63 18.28
C HIS A 60 -25.27 0.00 18.41
N ALA A 61 -25.50 1.13 17.74
CA ALA A 61 -26.80 1.78 17.68
C ALA A 61 -27.75 1.13 16.64
N GLY A 62 -27.30 0.12 15.89
CA GLY A 62 -28.08 -0.54 14.84
C GLY A 62 -28.27 0.34 13.59
N LEU A 63 -27.38 1.31 13.37
CA LEU A 63 -27.43 2.26 12.25
C LEU A 63 -26.62 1.79 11.04
N THR A 64 -26.05 0.58 11.10
CA THR A 64 -25.26 -0.02 10.01
C THR A 64 -26.04 -1.12 9.30
N GLU A 65 -25.80 -1.28 8.01
CA GLU A 65 -26.33 -2.37 7.20
C GLU A 65 -25.25 -3.41 6.90
N GLU A 66 -25.66 -4.63 6.57
CA GLU A 66 -24.74 -5.68 6.12
C GLU A 66 -24.23 -5.36 4.72
N LEU A 67 -22.94 -5.56 4.48
CA LEU A 67 -22.35 -5.34 3.17
C LEU A 67 -22.81 -6.45 2.21
N ASP A 68 -23.54 -6.08 1.16
CA ASP A 68 -23.86 -6.94 0.02
C ASP A 68 -22.86 -6.69 -1.12
N PRO A 69 -21.89 -7.61 -1.36
CA PRO A 69 -20.87 -7.43 -2.38
C PRO A 69 -21.40 -7.43 -3.82
N ASP A 70 -22.58 -8.03 -4.05
CA ASP A 70 -23.18 -8.12 -5.38
C ASP A 70 -23.91 -6.82 -5.78
N CYS A 71 -24.02 -5.86 -4.86
CA CYS A 71 -24.66 -4.56 -5.04
C CYS A 71 -23.67 -3.37 -5.03
N LEU A 72 -22.35 -3.63 -5.13
CA LEU A 72 -21.28 -2.62 -5.24
C LEU A 72 -21.04 -2.18 -6.70
#